data_AF-A0A7C6FBT8-F1
#
_entry.id   AF-A0A7C6FBT8-F1
#
_cell.length_a   1.000
_cell.length_b   1.000
_cell.length_c   1.000
_cell.angle_alpha   90.00
_cell.angle_beta   90.00
_cell.angle_gamma   90.00
#
_symmetry.space_group_name_H-M   'P 1'
#
loop_
_entity.id
_entity.type
_entity.pdbx_description
1 polymer ?
#
loop_
_entity_poly.entity_id
_entity_poly.type
_entity_poly.pdbx_seq_one_letter_code
_entity_poly.pdbx_strand_id
1 'polypeptide(L)'
;MTQKAHAKINTFLKITGHENGYHTLLSRFVKVPHLYDVISFVPEECGNFSIEGCGDVPLEVNTIYQSFLAMKNALNIETNFFKHHKVVVEKNIPSGAGLGGGSSDAAAFMRLFNEVCQLNIDTPTLANIGSKVGADIPFFVYDYDAANVSGFGEVVEPFDDEDFEIELFTP
;
A
#
# COMPACT_ATOMS: atom_id res chain seq x y z
N MET A 1 6.39 14.48 8.55
CA MET A 1 6.23 14.23 7.10
C MET A 1 5.05 13.28 6.95
N THR A 2 4.13 13.49 6.01
CA THR A 2 2.85 12.74 5.96
C THR A 2 2.42 12.42 4.54
N GLN A 3 1.71 11.30 4.36
CA GLN A 3 1.18 10.81 3.10
C GLN A 3 -0.23 10.21 3.32
N LYS A 4 -1.16 10.49 2.40
CA LYS A 4 -2.48 9.85 2.40
C LYS A 4 -2.42 8.46 1.78
N ALA A 5 -3.17 7.52 2.35
CA ALA A 5 -3.35 6.17 1.86
C ALA A 5 -4.84 5.96 1.54
N HIS A 6 -5.22 6.20 0.28
CA HIS A 6 -6.62 6.12 -0.16
C HIS A 6 -7.12 4.69 -0.27
N ALA A 7 -8.39 4.44 0.05
CA ALA A 7 -9.05 3.18 -0.22
C ALA A 7 -9.22 2.95 -1.74
N LYS A 8 -9.52 1.71 -2.11
CA LYS A 8 -9.99 1.35 -3.46
C LYS A 8 -11.25 0.51 -3.40
N ILE A 9 -11.94 0.43 -4.53
CA ILE A 9 -12.97 -0.57 -4.80
C ILE A 9 -12.61 -1.38 -6.05
N ASN A 10 -13.23 -2.55 -6.17
CA ASN A 10 -13.22 -3.34 -7.40
C ASN A 10 -14.56 -3.13 -8.11
N THR A 11 -14.59 -2.40 -9.23
CA THR A 11 -15.86 -2.21 -9.97
C THR A 11 -16.30 -3.49 -10.69
N PHE A 12 -15.36 -4.35 -11.02
CA PHE A 12 -15.59 -5.76 -11.32
C PHE A 12 -14.40 -6.60 -10.87
N LEU A 13 -14.61 -7.90 -10.67
CA LEU A 13 -13.54 -8.88 -10.46
C LEU A 13 -13.92 -10.18 -11.16
N LYS A 14 -13.00 -10.69 -11.99
CA LYS A 14 -13.14 -11.96 -12.69
C LYS A 14 -11.93 -12.83 -12.41
N ILE A 15 -12.16 -14.02 -11.89
CA ILE A 15 -11.12 -15.05 -11.80
C ILE A 15 -10.88 -15.61 -13.21
N THR A 16 -9.62 -15.58 -13.66
CA THR A 16 -9.22 -16.02 -15.00
C THR A 16 -8.51 -17.38 -15.01
N GLY A 17 -8.05 -17.84 -13.85
CA GLY A 17 -7.32 -19.10 -13.72
C GLY A 17 -6.80 -19.34 -12.30
N HIS A 18 -5.96 -20.36 -12.17
CA HIS A 18 -5.31 -20.73 -10.91
C HIS A 18 -3.91 -21.27 -11.15
N GLU A 19 -2.90 -20.63 -10.57
CA GLU A 19 -1.49 -20.89 -10.78
C GLU A 19 -0.73 -20.74 -9.44
N ASN A 20 0.24 -21.62 -9.19
CA ASN A 20 1.10 -21.57 -7.99
C ASN A 20 0.35 -21.48 -6.64
N GLY A 21 -0.88 -22.01 -6.56
CA GLY A 21 -1.71 -21.99 -5.35
C GLY A 21 -2.54 -20.70 -5.17
N TYR A 22 -2.53 -19.81 -6.17
CA TYR A 22 -3.28 -18.55 -6.16
C TYR A 22 -4.14 -18.41 -7.42
N HIS A 23 -5.16 -17.57 -7.34
CA HIS A 23 -6.02 -17.28 -8.50
C HIS A 23 -5.40 -16.16 -9.32
N THR A 24 -5.38 -16.32 -10.65
CA THR A 24 -5.19 -15.17 -11.54
C THR A 24 -6.52 -14.45 -11.72
N LEU A 25 -6.47 -13.14 -11.82
CA LEU A 25 -7.64 -12.28 -11.89
C LEU A 25 -7.53 -11.27 -13.05
N LEU A 26 -8.69 -10.74 -13.41
CA LEU A 26 -8.84 -9.50 -14.15
C LEU A 26 -9.85 -8.65 -13.38
N SER A 27 -9.49 -7.42 -13.07
CA SER A 27 -10.31 -6.52 -12.26
C SER A 27 -10.08 -5.08 -12.70
N ARG A 28 -11.00 -4.20 -12.30
CA ARG A 28 -10.76 -2.76 -12.32
C ARG A 28 -10.76 -2.20 -10.92
N PHE A 29 -9.65 -1.58 -10.56
CA PHE A 29 -9.48 -0.92 -9.29
C PHE A 29 -9.73 0.56 -9.49
N VAL A 30 -10.53 1.14 -8.61
CA VAL A 30 -10.81 2.58 -8.61
C VAL A 30 -10.56 3.12 -7.20
N LYS A 31 -9.76 4.18 -7.13
CA LYS A 31 -9.42 4.86 -5.87
C LYS A 31 -10.65 5.57 -5.33
N VAL A 32 -10.81 5.57 -4.02
CA VAL A 32 -11.89 6.29 -3.32
C VAL A 32 -11.29 7.57 -2.74
N PRO A 33 -11.52 8.76 -3.35
CA PRO A 33 -10.79 9.97 -2.98
C PRO A 33 -11.05 10.43 -1.55
N HIS A 34 -12.26 10.20 -1.04
CA HIS A 34 -12.73 10.73 0.25
C HIS A 34 -12.53 9.78 1.44
N LEU A 35 -12.02 8.56 1.21
CA LEU A 35 -11.76 7.59 2.27
C LEU A 35 -10.28 7.23 2.25
N TYR A 36 -9.54 7.65 3.28
CA TYR A 36 -8.11 7.42 3.37
C TYR A 36 -7.62 7.33 4.81
N ASP A 37 -6.55 6.56 4.99
CA ASP A 37 -5.70 6.60 6.17
C ASP A 37 -4.61 7.66 5.98
N VAL A 38 -3.92 8.01 7.06
CA VAL A 38 -2.79 8.94 7.02
C VAL A 38 -1.55 8.29 7.63
N ILE A 39 -0.46 8.23 6.86
CA ILE A 39 0.83 7.72 7.29
C ILE A 39 1.75 8.90 7.58
N SER A 40 2.38 8.92 8.75
CA SER A 40 3.27 9.98 9.16
C SER A 40 4.58 9.45 9.76
N PHE A 41 5.68 10.15 9.48
CA PHE A 41 6.94 9.98 10.22
C PHE A 41 7.07 11.10 11.24
N VAL A 42 7.13 10.71 12.51
CA VAL A 42 7.19 11.61 13.67
C VAL A 42 8.55 11.44 14.36
N PRO A 43 9.30 12.53 14.62
CA PRO A 43 10.57 12.44 15.35
C PRO A 43 10.38 11.87 16.75
N GLU A 44 11.07 10.78 17.06
CA GLU A 44 11.04 10.07 18.34
C GLU A 44 12.26 9.15 18.45
N GLU A 45 12.93 9.14 19.61
CA GLU A 45 14.03 8.21 19.87
C GLU A 45 13.46 6.80 20.14
N CYS A 46 13.39 5.97 19.11
CA CYS A 46 12.83 4.61 19.17
C CYS A 46 13.88 3.52 19.33
N GLY A 47 15.13 3.78 18.92
CA GLY A 47 16.22 2.79 18.88
C GLY A 47 16.09 1.72 17.79
N ASN A 48 14.86 1.36 17.39
CA ASN A 48 14.51 0.46 16.29
C ASN A 48 13.21 0.94 15.60
N PHE A 49 12.87 0.32 14.48
CA PHE A 49 11.63 0.59 13.75
C PHE A 49 10.40 0.36 14.65
N SER A 50 9.53 1.38 14.71
CA SER A 50 8.32 1.39 15.54
C SER A 50 7.14 1.93 14.73
N ILE A 51 5.97 1.31 14.90
CA ILE A 51 4.70 1.75 14.30
C ILE A 51 3.67 1.93 15.42
N GLU A 52 2.91 3.02 15.36
CA GLU A 52 1.73 3.27 16.18
C GLU A 52 0.47 3.42 15.30
N GLY A 53 -0.70 3.09 15.85
CA GLY A 53 -1.99 3.32 15.20
C GLY A 53 -2.52 2.16 14.36
N CYS A 54 -1.84 1.01 14.33
CA CYS A 54 -2.28 -0.19 13.62
C CYS A 54 -3.12 -1.17 14.47
N GLY A 55 -3.65 -0.74 15.62
CA GLY A 55 -4.40 -1.61 16.54
C GLY A 55 -3.56 -2.78 17.06
N ASP A 56 -4.18 -3.96 17.20
CA ASP A 56 -3.55 -5.18 17.72
C ASP A 56 -2.83 -6.02 16.64
N VAL A 57 -2.56 -5.46 15.46
CA VAL A 57 -1.85 -6.18 14.39
C VAL A 57 -0.38 -6.39 14.79
N PRO A 58 0.10 -7.65 14.94
CA PRO A 58 1.49 -7.90 15.27
C PRO A 58 2.44 -7.31 14.22
N LEU A 59 3.57 -6.77 14.67
CA LEU A 59 4.51 -6.05 13.81
C LEU A 59 4.98 -6.94 12.65
N GLU A 60 5.25 -8.21 12.91
CA GLU A 60 5.77 -9.18 11.93
C GLU A 60 4.80 -9.48 10.80
N VAL A 61 3.50 -9.23 10.96
CA VAL A 61 2.51 -9.41 9.90
C VAL A 61 1.98 -8.08 9.37
N ASN A 62 2.44 -6.95 9.93
CA ASN A 62 2.05 -5.63 9.48
C ASN A 62 2.67 -5.33 8.11
N THR A 63 1.82 -5.02 7.14
CA THR A 63 2.22 -4.76 5.75
C THR A 63 3.18 -3.58 5.58
N ILE A 64 3.11 -2.55 6.44
CA ILE A 64 4.08 -1.44 6.45
C ILE A 64 5.46 -1.97 6.83
N TYR A 65 5.55 -2.74 7.91
CA TYR A 65 6.82 -3.31 8.36
C TYR A 65 7.39 -4.31 7.36
N GLN A 66 6.53 -5.17 6.79
CA GLN A 66 6.94 -6.08 5.71
C GLN A 66 7.46 -5.32 4.48
N SER A 67 6.84 -4.18 4.14
CA SER A 67 7.32 -3.32 3.05
C SER A 67 8.66 -2.65 3.36
N PHE A 68 8.86 -2.20 4.60
CA PHE A 68 10.16 -1.71 5.06
C PHE A 68 11.26 -2.77 4.91
N LEU A 69 11.01 -4.01 5.36
CA LEU A 69 11.95 -5.12 5.21
C LEU A 69 12.18 -5.46 3.73
N ALA A 70 11.14 -5.50 2.91
CA ALA A 70 11.24 -5.77 1.49
C ALA A 70 12.10 -4.73 0.76
N MET A 71 11.89 -3.43 1.05
CA MET A 71 12.73 -2.35 0.50
C MET A 71 14.17 -2.46 0.96
N LYS A 72 14.40 -2.69 2.27
CA LYS A 72 15.77 -2.88 2.80
C LYS A 72 16.50 -4.03 2.12
N ASN A 73 15.84 -5.18 1.98
CA ASN A 73 16.45 -6.39 1.43
C ASN A 73 16.67 -6.27 -0.09
N ALA A 74 15.73 -5.68 -0.83
CA ALA A 74 15.84 -5.54 -2.28
C ALA A 74 16.98 -4.61 -2.71
N LEU A 75 17.32 -3.62 -1.87
CA LEU A 75 18.22 -2.52 -2.23
C LEU A 75 19.42 -2.37 -1.29
N ASN A 76 19.60 -3.29 -0.34
CA ASN A 76 20.63 -3.23 0.71
C ASN A 76 20.67 -1.86 1.43
N ILE A 77 19.50 -1.29 1.73
CA ILE A 77 19.41 0.02 2.37
C ILE A 77 19.84 -0.10 3.82
N GLU A 78 20.91 0.61 4.17
CA GLU A 78 21.28 0.87 5.56
C GLU A 78 20.82 2.28 5.94
N THR A 79 19.85 2.37 6.86
CA THR A 79 19.36 3.65 7.37
C THR A 79 19.17 3.59 8.88
N ASN A 80 19.55 4.68 9.55
CA ASN A 80 19.23 4.94 10.96
C ASN A 80 17.98 5.81 11.11
N PHE A 81 17.30 6.16 10.01
CA PHE A 81 16.15 7.06 10.04
C PHE A 81 15.10 6.66 11.07
N PHE A 82 14.71 5.37 11.08
CA PHE A 82 13.73 4.82 12.01
C PHE A 82 14.26 4.51 13.41
N LYS A 83 15.52 4.87 13.73
CA LYS A 83 15.97 4.96 15.13
C LYS A 83 15.52 6.26 15.78
N HIS A 84 15.30 7.29 14.96
CA HIS A 84 14.96 8.66 15.37
C HIS A 84 13.58 9.11 14.89
N HIS A 85 12.83 8.23 14.23
CA HIS A 85 11.48 8.50 13.77
C HIS A 85 10.60 7.27 13.95
N LYS A 86 9.39 7.49 14.46
CA LYS A 86 8.31 6.50 14.52
C LYS A 86 7.38 6.66 13.31
N VAL A 87 6.82 5.55 12.85
CA VAL A 87 5.70 5.56 11.90
C VAL A 87 4.38 5.66 12.68
N VAL A 88 3.54 6.63 12.35
CA VAL A 88 2.21 6.79 12.95
C VAL A 88 1.18 6.63 11.85
N VAL A 89 0.14 5.84 12.12
CA VAL A 89 -0.96 5.56 11.19
C VAL A 89 -2.28 6.02 11.81
N GLU A 90 -2.95 6.97 11.15
CA GLU A 90 -4.32 7.34 11.50
C GLU A 90 -5.28 6.55 10.62
N LYS A 91 -5.96 5.56 11.21
CA LYS A 91 -6.85 4.61 10.51
C LYS A 91 -8.29 5.12 10.44
N ASN A 92 -8.80 5.28 9.22
CA ASN A 92 -10.19 5.55 8.86
C ASN A 92 -10.76 4.47 7.93
N ILE A 93 -9.94 3.76 7.15
CA ILE A 93 -10.39 2.67 6.25
C ILE A 93 -10.76 1.44 7.09
N PRO A 94 -12.01 0.95 7.01
CA PRO A 94 -12.43 -0.24 7.76
C PRO A 94 -11.63 -1.49 7.36
N SER A 95 -11.03 -2.12 8.37
CA SER A 95 -10.28 -3.37 8.19
C SER A 95 -11.19 -4.50 7.72
N GLY A 96 -10.73 -5.30 6.75
CA GLY A 96 -11.47 -6.47 6.25
C GLY A 96 -12.63 -6.15 5.28
N ALA A 97 -12.89 -4.88 4.96
CA ALA A 97 -14.00 -4.48 4.09
C ALA A 97 -13.73 -4.63 2.58
N GLY A 98 -12.60 -5.24 2.17
CA GLY A 98 -12.21 -5.37 0.75
C GLY A 98 -11.66 -4.07 0.12
N LEU A 99 -11.50 -3.01 0.92
CA LEU A 99 -11.13 -1.66 0.48
C LEU A 99 -9.61 -1.43 0.30
N GLY A 100 -8.80 -2.47 0.51
CA GLY A 100 -7.35 -2.41 0.30
C GLY A 100 -6.56 -1.57 1.31
N GLY A 101 -7.12 -1.23 2.48
CA GLY A 101 -6.50 -0.32 3.45
C GLY A 101 -5.05 -0.68 3.83
N GLY A 102 -4.77 -1.94 4.18
CA GLY A 102 -3.40 -2.36 4.52
C GLY A 102 -2.41 -2.24 3.35
N SER A 103 -2.84 -2.60 2.12
CA SER A 103 -2.02 -2.42 0.93
C SER A 103 -1.79 -0.95 0.59
N SER A 104 -2.78 -0.10 0.84
CA SER A 104 -2.67 1.34 0.67
C SER A 104 -1.69 1.96 1.67
N ASP A 105 -1.80 1.59 2.95
CA ASP A 105 -0.87 2.02 4.01
C ASP A 105 0.58 1.66 3.67
N ALA A 106 0.80 0.41 3.24
CA ALA A 106 2.10 -0.08 2.81
C ALA A 106 2.65 0.74 1.63
N ALA A 107 1.87 0.95 0.59
CA ALA A 107 2.30 1.73 -0.57
C ALA A 107 2.57 3.21 -0.23
N ALA A 108 1.74 3.82 0.61
CA ALA A 108 1.93 5.20 1.07
C ALA A 108 3.21 5.33 1.90
N PHE A 109 3.47 4.37 2.80
CA PHE A 109 4.74 4.27 3.51
C PHE A 109 5.93 4.13 2.54
N MET A 110 5.83 3.24 1.55
CA MET A 110 6.91 3.01 0.57
C MET A 110 7.25 4.28 -0.21
N ARG A 111 6.24 5.03 -0.66
CA ARG A 111 6.43 6.34 -1.34
C ARG A 111 7.06 7.37 -0.41
N LEU A 112 6.52 7.53 0.80
CA LEU A 112 7.01 8.50 1.77
C LEU A 112 8.46 8.19 2.20
N PHE A 113 8.79 6.91 2.42
CA PHE A 113 10.14 6.47 2.76
C PHE A 113 11.12 6.70 1.60
N ASN A 114 10.72 6.37 0.36
CA ASN A 114 11.52 6.65 -0.83
C ASN A 114 11.85 8.14 -0.99
N GLU A 115 10.85 9.01 -0.78
CA GLU A 115 11.00 10.47 -0.87
C GLU A 115 11.88 11.02 0.27
N VAL A 116 11.51 10.76 1.53
CA VAL A 116 12.15 11.35 2.71
C VAL A 116 13.60 10.90 2.86
N CYS A 117 13.90 9.63 2.57
CA CYS A 117 15.27 9.12 2.61
C CYS A 117 16.01 9.25 1.28
N GLN A 118 15.42 9.91 0.28
CA GLN A 118 16.05 10.17 -1.02
C GLN A 118 16.63 8.90 -1.66
N LEU A 119 15.87 7.80 -1.60
CA LEU A 119 16.34 6.49 -2.06
C LEU A 119 16.38 6.40 -3.59
N ASN A 120 15.72 7.32 -4.30
CA ASN A 120 15.69 7.45 -5.76
C ASN A 120 15.22 6.16 -6.47
N ILE A 121 14.29 5.42 -5.86
CA ILE A 121 13.68 4.23 -6.44
C ILE A 121 12.59 4.68 -7.41
N ASP A 122 12.65 4.22 -8.66
CA ASP A 122 11.59 4.47 -9.64
C ASP A 122 10.29 3.72 -9.27
N THR A 123 9.14 4.28 -9.69
CA THR A 123 7.81 3.73 -9.36
C THR A 123 7.64 2.27 -9.80
N PRO A 124 8.03 1.84 -11.02
CA PRO A 124 7.96 0.42 -11.42
C PRO A 124 8.75 -0.53 -10.50
N THR A 125 9.98 -0.17 -10.14
CA THR A 125 10.80 -0.95 -9.21
C THR A 125 10.15 -0.99 -7.83
N LEU A 126 9.63 0.13 -7.34
CA LEU A 126 8.94 0.21 -6.06
C LEU A 126 7.67 -0.67 -6.04
N ALA A 127 6.90 -0.66 -7.14
CA ALA A 127 5.72 -1.50 -7.31
C ALA A 127 6.08 -2.99 -7.32
N ASN A 128 7.17 -3.37 -8.01
CA ASN A 128 7.67 -4.75 -8.03
C ASN A 128 8.22 -5.24 -6.68
N ILE A 129 8.73 -4.34 -5.82
CA ILE A 129 9.04 -4.69 -4.43
C ILE A 129 7.74 -4.91 -3.65
N GLY A 130 6.77 -4.02 -3.83
CA GLY A 130 5.47 -4.06 -3.15
C GLY A 130 4.65 -5.31 -3.49
N SER A 131 4.69 -5.79 -4.73
CA SER A 131 3.97 -7.00 -5.16
C SER A 131 4.38 -8.26 -4.39
N LYS A 132 5.61 -8.29 -3.85
CA LYS A 132 6.10 -9.40 -3.02
C LYS A 132 5.50 -9.40 -1.61
N VAL A 133 4.97 -8.27 -1.16
CA VAL A 133 4.33 -8.10 0.15
C VAL A 133 2.81 -8.24 0.04
N GLY A 134 2.22 -7.70 -1.02
CA GLY A 134 0.78 -7.79 -1.26
C GLY A 134 0.40 -7.49 -2.71
N ALA A 135 -0.51 -8.31 -3.23
CA ALA A 135 -0.99 -8.23 -4.62
C ALA A 135 -1.56 -6.85 -5.02
N ASP A 136 -2.25 -6.17 -4.11
CA ASP A 136 -2.87 -4.87 -4.40
C ASP A 136 -1.90 -3.68 -4.21
N ILE A 137 -0.72 -3.88 -3.61
CA ILE A 137 0.25 -2.80 -3.33
C ILE A 137 0.71 -2.06 -4.60
N PRO A 138 1.01 -2.74 -5.72
CA PRO A 138 1.37 -2.08 -6.97
C PRO A 138 0.39 -1.01 -7.41
N PHE A 139 -0.92 -1.25 -7.34
CA PHE A 139 -1.94 -0.27 -7.70
C PHE A 139 -1.78 1.02 -6.89
N PHE A 140 -1.63 0.87 -5.57
CA PHE A 140 -1.46 2.01 -4.68
C PHE A 140 -0.09 2.68 -4.82
N VAL A 141 0.96 1.98 -5.23
CA VAL A 141 2.29 2.57 -5.51
C VAL A 141 2.23 3.46 -6.75
N TYR A 142 1.52 3.02 -7.80
CA TYR A 142 1.31 3.83 -9.00
C TYR A 142 0.41 5.05 -8.75
N ASP A 143 -0.48 4.97 -7.75
CA ASP A 143 -1.37 6.07 -7.32
C ASP A 143 -2.31 6.60 -8.42
N TYR A 144 -2.65 5.75 -9.39
CA TYR A 144 -3.65 6.05 -10.41
C TYR A 144 -5.04 6.22 -9.78
N ASP A 145 -5.91 6.99 -10.43
CA ASP A 145 -7.31 7.12 -10.01
C ASP A 145 -8.10 5.85 -10.36
N ALA A 146 -7.84 5.27 -11.53
CA ALA A 146 -8.34 3.96 -11.91
C ALA A 146 -7.30 3.17 -12.73
N ALA A 147 -7.39 1.84 -12.64
CA ALA A 147 -6.51 0.95 -13.38
C ALA A 147 -7.15 -0.41 -13.68
N ASN A 148 -6.79 -0.98 -14.81
CA ASN A 148 -6.95 -2.40 -15.06
C ASN A 148 -5.87 -3.17 -14.33
N VAL A 149 -6.29 -4.19 -13.59
CA VAL A 149 -5.42 -5.04 -12.79
C VAL A 149 -5.58 -6.47 -13.24
N SER A 150 -4.46 -7.14 -13.50
CA SER A 150 -4.42 -8.55 -13.93
C SER A 150 -3.27 -9.35 -13.31
N GLY A 151 -3.14 -10.62 -13.69
CA GLY A 151 -2.19 -11.54 -13.07
C GLY A 151 -2.69 -11.95 -11.69
N PHE A 152 -1.84 -11.91 -10.67
CA PHE A 152 -2.24 -12.05 -9.28
C PHE A 152 -2.65 -10.71 -8.63
N GLY A 153 -2.58 -9.60 -9.37
CA GLY A 153 -2.77 -8.23 -8.88
C GLY A 153 -1.61 -7.29 -9.23
N GLU A 154 -0.48 -7.85 -9.68
CA GLU A 154 0.78 -7.15 -9.90
C GLU A 154 0.87 -6.39 -11.23
N VAL A 155 0.07 -6.76 -12.22
CA VAL A 155 0.04 -6.08 -13.51
C VAL A 155 -1.00 -4.97 -13.45
N VAL A 156 -0.54 -3.72 -13.44
CA VAL A 156 -1.38 -2.53 -13.29
C VAL A 156 -1.20 -1.63 -14.51
N GLU A 157 -2.29 -1.40 -15.23
CA GLU A 157 -2.34 -0.52 -16.39
C GLU A 157 -3.33 0.62 -16.12
N PRO A 158 -2.93 1.89 -16.22
CA PRO A 158 -3.82 3.01 -15.94
C PRO A 158 -5.04 2.95 -16.87
N PHE A 159 -6.21 3.28 -16.32
CA PHE A 159 -7.46 3.35 -17.06
C PHE A 159 -8.14 4.68 -16.74
N ASP A 160 -8.58 5.37 -17.78
CA ASP A 160 -9.40 6.57 -17.63
C ASP A 160 -10.86 6.13 -17.49
N ASP A 161 -11.38 6.17 -16.27
CA ASP A 161 -12.75 5.78 -15.96
C ASP A 161 -13.66 7.00 -15.93
N GLU A 162 -14.94 6.81 -16.19
CA GLU A 162 -15.90 7.92 -16.05
C GLU A 162 -16.04 8.30 -14.57
N ASP A 163 -16.27 9.58 -14.29
CA ASP A 163 -16.57 10.02 -12.92
C ASP A 163 -17.88 9.39 -12.45
N PHE A 164 -17.86 8.70 -11.31
CA PHE A 164 -19.06 8.18 -10.67
C PHE A 164 -19.07 8.44 -9.15
N GLU A 165 -20.26 8.72 -8.62
CA GLU A 165 -20.46 8.89 -7.19
C GLU A 165 -20.40 7.53 -6.48
N ILE A 166 -19.58 7.44 -5.42
CA ILE A 166 -19.41 6.23 -4.62
C ILE A 166 -20.00 6.45 -3.24
N GLU A 167 -21.05 5.71 -2.91
CA GLU A 167 -21.56 5.59 -1.54
C GLU A 167 -21.12 4.22 -0.97
N LEU A 168 -20.37 4.25 0.13
CA LEU A 168 -19.84 3.04 0.77
C LEU A 168 -20.64 2.68 2.01
N PHE A 169 -21.09 1.43 2.07
CA PHE A 169 -21.72 0.84 3.25
C PHE A 169 -20.83 -0.29 3.76
N THR A 170 -20.20 -0.10 4.91
CA THR A 170 -19.42 -1.14 5.61
C THR A 170 -20.24 -1.70 6.78
N PRO A 171 -20.26 -3.03 7.00
CA PRO A 171 -20.98 -3.66 8.11
C PRO A 171 -20.55 -3.15 9.49
#